data_AF-A0A355FP63-F1
#
_entry.id   AF-A0A355FP63-F1
#
_cell.length_a   1.000
_cell.length_b   1.000
_cell.length_c   1.000
_cell.angle_alpha   90.00
_cell.angle_beta   90.00
_cell.angle_gamma   90.00
#
_symmetry.space_group_name_H-M   'P 1'
#
loop_
_entity.id
_entity.type
_entity.pdbx_description
1 polymer ?
#
loop_
_entity_poly.entity_id
_entity_poly.type
_entity_poly.pdbx_seq_one_letter_code
_entity_poly.pdbx_strand_id
1 'polypeptide(L)' 'AYFSDAQRQATKDAGKIAGLNVQRIINEPTAAALAYGVNKEIQQKIMVYDLGGGT' A
#
# COMPACT_ATOMS: atom_id res chain seq x y z
N ALA A 1 -3.06 -5.05 2.86
CA ALA A 1 -3.83 -6.00 2.03
C ALA A 1 -5.13 -6.47 2.72
N TYR A 2 -5.70 -5.69 3.64
CA TYR A 2 -6.95 -6.06 4.34
C TYR A 2 -7.78 -4.84 4.75
N PHE A 3 -7.70 -3.74 3.99
CA PHE A 3 -8.57 -2.59 4.24
C PHE A 3 -9.88 -2.73 3.49
N SER A 4 -10.98 -2.61 4.23
CA SER A 4 -12.30 -2.31 3.69
C SER A 4 -12.31 -0.96 2.98
N ASP A 5 -13.33 -0.73 2.16
CA ASP A 5 -13.54 0.56 1.50
C ASP A 5 -13.67 1.70 2.52
N ALA A 6 -14.30 1.44 3.67
CA ALA A 6 -14.42 2.41 4.76
C ALA A 6 -13.05 2.78 5.36
N GLN A 7 -12.18 1.81 5.63
CA GLN A 7 -10.82 2.07 6.14
C GLN A 7 -9.95 2.82 5.13
N ARG A 8 -10.08 2.51 3.83
CA ARG A 8 -9.42 3.24 2.75
C ARG A 8 -9.88 4.70 2.69
N GLN A 9 -11.19 4.93 2.81
CA GLN A 9 -11.76 6.26 2.79
C GLN A 9 -11.30 7.07 4.00
N ALA A 10 -11.36 6.49 5.20
CA ALA A 10 -10.86 7.12 6.42
C ALA A 10 -9.38 7.53 6.32
N THR A 11 -8.55 6.67 5.72
CA THR A 11 -7.11 6.96 5.49
C THR A 11 -6.91 8.10 4.49
N LYS A 12 -7.71 8.14 3.42
CA LYS A 12 -7.67 9.23 2.44
C LYS A 12 -8.08 10.57 3.07
N ASP A 13 -9.11 10.55 3.91
CA ASP A 13 -9.59 11.75 4.60
C ASP A 13 -8.60 12.23 5.66
N ALA A 14 -7.92 11.32 6.37
CA ALA A 14 -6.81 11.68 7.25
C ALA A 14 -5.69 12.44 6.50
N GLY A 15 -5.35 11.99 5.29
CA GLY A 15 -4.39 12.71 4.44
C GLY A 15 -4.86 14.12 4.05
N LYS A 16 -6.15 14.28 3.70
CA LYS A 16 -6.72 15.61 3.42
C LYS A 16 -6.71 16.53 4.64
N ILE A 17 -7.06 16.01 5.82
CA ILE A 17 -7.03 16.75 7.09
C ILE A 17 -5.61 17.23 7.39
N ALA A 18 -4.60 16.41 7.08
CA ALA A 18 -3.20 16.80 7.16
C ALA A 18 -2.74 17.78 6.06
N GLY A 19 -3.64 18.24 5.19
CA GLY A 19 -3.33 19.18 4.10
C GLY A 19 -2.67 18.53 2.88
N LEU A 20 -2.69 17.19 2.77
CA LEU A 20 -2.08 16.46 1.66
C LEU A 20 -3.09 16.16 0.56
N ASN A 21 -2.68 16.35 -0.70
CA ASN A 21 -3.43 15.86 -1.85
C ASN A 21 -3.13 14.37 -2.08
N VAL A 22 -4.01 13.50 -1.57
CA VAL A 22 -3.85 12.04 -1.66
C VAL A 22 -4.14 11.53 -3.08
N GLN A 23 -3.09 11.42 -3.89
CA GLN A 23 -3.15 10.97 -5.29
C GLN A 23 -3.53 9.48 -5.43
N ARG A 24 -2.99 8.63 -4.56
CA ARG A 24 -3.24 7.18 -4.60
C ARG A 24 -3.05 6.55 -3.23
N ILE A 25 -3.91 5.58 -2.90
CA ILE A 25 -3.70 4.65 -1.80
C ILE A 25 -3.28 3.30 -2.39
N ILE A 26 -2.12 2.81 -1.97
CA ILE A 26 -1.59 1.50 -2.39
C ILE A 26 -1.49 0.57 -1.18
N ASN A 27 -1.61 -0.74 -1.42
CA ASN A 27 -1.42 -1.73 -0.36
C ASN A 27 0.06 -1.84 -0.02
N GLU A 28 0.38 -2.01 1.26
CA GLU A 28 1.76 -2.21 1.75
C GLU A 28 2.55 -3.28 0.99
N PRO A 29 2.07 -4.53 0.78
CA PRO A 29 2.86 -5.53 0.06
C PRO A 29 3.11 -5.16 -1.40
N THR A 30 2.19 -4.40 -2.02
CA THR A 30 2.40 -3.88 -3.38
C THR A 30 3.48 -2.80 -3.37
N ALA A 31 3.48 -1.91 -2.39
CA ALA A 31 4.52 -0.89 -2.23
C ALA A 31 5.90 -1.54 -1.99
N ALA A 32 5.96 -2.56 -1.12
CA ALA A 32 7.18 -3.32 -0.84
C ALA A 32 7.71 -4.04 -2.10
N ALA A 33 6.83 -4.69 -2.86
CA ALA A 33 7.22 -5.33 -4.11
C ALA A 33 7.72 -4.33 -5.16
N LEU A 34 7.12 -3.14 -5.26
CA LEU A 34 7.60 -2.07 -6.15
C LEU A 34 8.98 -1.56 -5.71
N ALA A 35 9.19 -1.37 -4.41
CA ALA A 35 10.46 -0.89 -3.85
C ALA A 35 11.60 -1.90 -4.01
N TYR A 36 11.31 -3.21 -3.91
CA TYR A 36 12.28 -4.28 -4.18
C TYR A 36 12.84 -4.25 -5.61
N GLY A 37 12.22 -3.51 -6.53
CA GLY A 37 12.76 -3.33 -7.87
C GLY A 37 12.57 -4.57 -8.73
N VAL A 38 11.40 -5.22 -8.60
CA VAL A 38 10.96 -6.31 -9.49
C VAL A 38 11.16 -5.84 -10.92
N ASN A 39 12.22 -6.34 -11.54
CA ASN A 39 12.62 -5.94 -12.87
C ASN A 39 11.43 -6.19 -13.79
N LYS A 40 10.89 -5.12 -14.40
CA LYS A 40 9.52 -5.04 -14.94
C LYS A 40 9.25 -6.00 -16.11
N GLU A 41 10.24 -6.76 -16.53
CA GLU A 41 10.23 -7.56 -17.75
C GLU A 41 10.07 -9.07 -17.51
N ILE A 42 10.13 -9.53 -16.24
CA ILE A 42 9.94 -10.95 -15.91
C ILE A 42 8.72 -11.12 -15.02
N GLN A 43 7.68 -11.76 -15.57
CA GLN A 43 6.53 -12.21 -14.80
C GLN A 43 7.00 -13.24 -13.77
N GLN A 44 6.83 -12.92 -12.49
CA GLN A 44 7.34 -13.73 -11.38
C GLN A 44 6.34 -13.73 -10.21
N LYS A 45 6.37 -14.80 -9.41
CA LYS A 45 5.59 -14.89 -8.18
C LYS A 45 6.46 -14.45 -7.01
N ILE A 46 5.93 -13.54 -6.20
CA ILE A 46 6.64 -12.93 -5.07
C ILE A 46 5.81 -13.13 -3.81
N MET A 47 6.47 -13.57 -2.75
CA MET A 47 5.90 -13.60 -1.41
C MET A 47 6.44 -12.41 -0.64
N VAL A 48 5.53 -11.56 -0.16
CA VAL A 48 5.85 -10.51 0.81
C VAL A 48 5.34 -10.99 2.15
N TYR A 49 6.24 -11.14 3.11
CA TYR A 49 5.91 -11.42 4.49
C TYR A 49 6.01 -10.12 5.29
N ASP A 50 4.87 -9.62 5.75
CA ASP A 50 4.74 -8.39 6.51
C ASP A 50 4.32 -8.73 7.94
N LEU A 51 5.16 -8.39 8.91
CA LEU A 51 4.95 -8.64 10.33
C LEU A 51 5.17 -7.33 11.10
N GLY A 52 4.13 -6.50 11.12
CA GLY A 52 4.10 -5.23 11.83
C GLY A 52 3.34 -5.32 13.16
N GLY A 53 3.45 -4.27 13.98
CA GLY A 53 2.82 -4.23 15.31
C GLY A 53 1.31 -3.99 15.32
N GLY A 54 0.68 -3.75 14.17
CA GLY A 54 -0.75 -3.43 14.05
C GLY A 54 -1.38 -3.93 12.75
N THR A 55 -0.74 -4.92 12.13
CA THR A 55 -1.19 -5.55 10.88
C THR A 55 -2.38 -6.49 11.11
#